data_AF-A0A7W1MXM0-F1
#
_entry.id   AF-A0A7W1MXM0-F1
#
_cell.length_a   1.000
_cell.length_b   1.000
_cell.length_c   1.000
_cell.angle_alpha   90.00
_cell.angle_beta   90.00
_cell.angle_gamma   90.00
#
_symmetry.space_group_name_H-M   'P 1'
#
loop_
_entity.id
_entity.type
_entity.pdbx_description
1 polymer ?
#
loop_
_entity_poly.entity_id
_entity_poly.type
_entity_poly.pdbx_seq_one_letter_code
_entity_poly.pdbx_strand_id
1 'polypeptide(L)'
;MSPRAACRLETLGFEEVYDYVEGKADWVARGLPTEGDREGERRIGQLARRDVATCALDERVGDVRSRVEASPYGFALVVAGDDIVLGRLRRAALEGDPDVRAEAAMEPGPSTVRFDLSPAELAERLDRRDLRTAVVTTPDGTLAGLMRREDL
;
A
#
# COMPACT_ATOMS: atom_id res chain seq x y z
N MET A 1 -12.52 10.91 8.48
CA MET A 1 -11.80 11.06 7.18
C MET A 1 -11.32 9.65 6.77
N SER A 2 -10.52 9.44 5.73
CA SER A 2 -9.75 8.18 5.66
C SER A 2 -8.41 8.40 6.37
N PRO A 3 -7.83 7.42 7.08
CA PRO A 3 -6.64 7.67 7.90
C PRO A 3 -5.42 8.08 7.07
N ARG A 4 -5.31 7.58 5.83
CA ARG A 4 -4.32 8.07 4.85
C ARG A 4 -4.41 9.57 4.56
N ALA A 5 -5.62 10.11 4.48
CA ALA A 5 -5.84 11.53 4.22
C ALA A 5 -5.55 12.36 5.49
N ALA A 6 -5.91 11.82 6.65
CA ALA A 6 -5.60 12.42 7.94
C ALA A 6 -4.09 12.55 8.14
N CYS A 7 -3.35 11.46 7.97
CA CYS A 7 -1.89 11.43 8.05
C CYS A 7 -1.24 12.42 7.08
N ARG A 8 -1.74 12.52 5.83
CA ARG A 8 -1.19 13.50 4.88
C ARG A 8 -1.40 14.94 5.36
N LEU A 9 -2.55 15.27 5.94
CA LEU A 9 -2.80 16.61 6.49
C LEU A 9 -1.92 16.90 7.71
N GLU A 10 -1.70 15.92 8.58
CA GLU A 10 -0.75 16.07 9.70
C GLU A 10 0.66 16.39 9.20
N THR A 11 1.13 15.69 8.14
CA THR A 11 2.45 16.00 7.54
C THR A 11 2.53 17.40 6.93
N LEU A 12 1.39 18.01 6.63
CA LEU A 12 1.30 19.38 6.10
C LEU A 12 1.11 20.43 7.22
N GLY A 13 1.15 20.02 8.49
CA GLY A 13 1.10 20.91 9.65
C GLY A 13 -0.31 21.24 10.15
N PHE A 14 -1.33 20.46 9.78
CA PHE A 14 -2.67 20.59 10.36
C PHE A 14 -2.74 19.90 11.73
N GLU A 15 -3.22 20.60 12.75
CA GLU A 15 -3.19 20.13 14.16
C GLU A 15 -4.48 19.42 14.62
N GLU A 16 -5.64 19.75 14.03
CA GLU A 16 -6.94 19.16 14.40
C GLU A 16 -7.51 18.30 13.26
N VAL A 17 -6.99 17.08 13.14
CA VAL A 17 -7.39 16.12 12.12
C VAL A 17 -8.09 14.94 12.76
N TYR A 18 -9.33 14.66 12.34
CA TYR A 18 -10.15 13.59 12.91
C TYR A 18 -10.39 12.44 11.93
N ASP A 19 -10.14 11.24 12.42
CA ASP A 19 -10.49 9.99 11.76
C ASP A 19 -11.76 9.36 12.37
N TYR A 20 -12.54 8.63 11.57
CA TYR A 20 -13.78 8.00 11.99
C TYR A 20 -13.51 6.52 12.28
N VAL A 21 -13.75 6.07 13.52
CA VAL A 21 -13.26 4.76 13.98
C VAL A 21 -14.41 3.80 14.34
N GLU A 22 -14.22 2.54 13.94
CA GLU A 22 -14.77 1.28 14.49
C GLU A 22 -16.19 0.80 14.12
N GLY A 23 -16.22 -0.31 13.36
CA GLY A 23 -17.38 -1.15 13.12
C GLY A 23 -16.98 -2.55 12.61
N LYS A 24 -17.92 -3.49 12.47
CA LYS A 24 -17.62 -4.89 12.04
C LYS A 24 -16.88 -4.96 10.69
N ALA A 25 -17.23 -4.10 9.74
CA ALA A 25 -16.54 -4.04 8.45
C ALA A 25 -15.06 -3.62 8.60
N ASP A 26 -14.80 -2.70 9.53
CA ASP A 26 -13.46 -2.19 9.83
C ASP A 26 -12.60 -3.27 10.52
N TRP A 27 -13.20 -4.06 11.43
CA TRP A 27 -12.56 -5.24 12.03
C TRP A 27 -12.08 -6.25 10.97
N VAL A 28 -12.95 -6.59 10.02
CA VAL A 28 -12.64 -7.54 8.94
C VAL A 28 -11.57 -6.96 8.01
N ALA A 29 -11.67 -5.67 7.68
CA ALA A 29 -10.72 -4.99 6.80
C ALA A 29 -9.35 -4.74 7.47
N ARG A 30 -9.24 -4.79 8.80
CA ARG A 30 -7.95 -4.89 9.49
C ARG A 30 -7.35 -6.29 9.50
N GLY A 31 -8.05 -7.29 8.96
CA GLY A 31 -7.58 -8.67 8.91
C GLY A 31 -7.60 -9.39 10.25
N LEU A 32 -8.38 -8.89 11.22
CA LEU A 32 -8.53 -9.49 12.53
C LEU A 32 -9.34 -10.80 12.44
N PRO A 33 -9.20 -11.73 13.41
CA PRO A 33 -9.92 -13.00 13.41
C PRO A 33 -11.44 -12.82 13.36
N THR A 34 -12.13 -13.71 12.62
CA THR A 34 -13.58 -13.70 12.46
C THR A 34 -14.15 -15.12 12.54
N GLU A 35 -15.27 -15.30 13.23
CA GLU A 35 -16.03 -16.57 13.31
C GLU A 35 -17.34 -16.51 12.51
N GLY A 36 -17.86 -17.65 12.06
CA GLY A 36 -19.17 -17.81 11.38
C GLY A 36 -19.09 -18.32 9.94
N ASP A 37 -20.17 -18.18 9.14
CA ASP A 37 -20.25 -18.82 7.80
C ASP A 37 -19.18 -18.38 6.78
N ARG A 38 -18.46 -17.28 7.06
CA ARG A 38 -17.33 -16.80 6.24
C ARG A 38 -15.97 -17.09 6.86
N GLU A 39 -15.93 -17.85 7.95
CA GLU A 39 -14.72 -18.32 8.62
C GLU A 39 -13.95 -19.22 7.65
N GLY A 40 -12.70 -18.84 7.36
CA GLY A 40 -11.85 -19.54 6.40
C GLY A 40 -11.93 -19.04 4.96
N GLU A 41 -12.82 -18.08 4.63
CA GLU A 41 -12.73 -17.40 3.32
C GLU A 41 -11.42 -16.61 3.24
N ARG A 42 -10.50 -17.05 2.37
CA ARG A 42 -9.20 -16.38 2.21
C ARG A 42 -9.40 -14.97 1.68
N ARG A 43 -8.83 -13.99 2.38
CA ARG A 43 -8.80 -12.57 1.97
C ARG A 43 -7.47 -12.25 1.32
N ILE A 44 -7.47 -11.31 0.38
CA ILE A 44 -6.24 -10.97 -0.34
C ILE A 44 -5.12 -10.49 0.58
N GLY A 45 -5.45 -9.82 1.70
CA GLY A 45 -4.46 -9.37 2.65
C GLY A 45 -3.73 -10.50 3.40
N GLN A 46 -4.35 -11.68 3.52
CA GLN A 46 -3.71 -12.87 4.09
C GLN A 46 -2.77 -13.57 3.08
N LEU A 47 -2.96 -13.30 1.78
CA LEU A 47 -2.17 -13.86 0.68
C LEU A 47 -1.08 -12.90 0.17
N ALA A 48 -1.17 -11.63 0.54
CA ALA A 48 -0.30 -10.57 0.05
C ALA A 48 1.17 -10.83 0.41
N ARG A 49 2.04 -10.69 -0.60
CA ARG A 49 3.49 -10.80 -0.41
C ARG A 49 4.02 -9.55 0.28
N ARG A 50 4.95 -9.74 1.21
CA ARG A 50 5.55 -8.67 2.03
C ARG A 50 6.97 -8.27 1.58
N ASP A 51 7.36 -8.70 0.39
CA ASP A 51 8.69 -8.51 -0.20
C ASP A 51 8.78 -7.26 -1.11
N VAL A 52 7.73 -6.43 -1.14
CA VAL A 52 7.78 -5.15 -1.87
C VAL A 52 8.71 -4.18 -1.14
N ALA A 53 9.60 -3.53 -1.89
CA ALA A 53 10.51 -2.55 -1.32
C ALA A 53 9.74 -1.33 -0.81
N THR A 54 10.07 -0.87 0.40
CA THR A 54 9.52 0.33 1.02
C THR A 54 10.61 1.34 1.34
N CYS A 55 10.27 2.62 1.41
CA CYS A 55 11.20 3.69 1.79
C CYS A 55 10.48 4.82 2.52
N ALA A 56 11.23 5.59 3.30
CA ALA A 56 10.72 6.78 3.97
C ALA A 56 10.71 7.99 3.00
N LEU A 57 9.94 9.03 3.34
CA LEU A 57 9.84 10.26 2.55
C LEU A 57 11.17 10.99 2.36
N ASP A 58 12.03 10.97 3.36
CA ASP A 58 13.29 11.71 3.42
C ASP A 58 14.49 10.94 2.84
N GLU A 59 14.29 9.67 2.50
CA GLU A 59 15.33 8.81 1.95
C GLU A 59 15.72 9.22 0.52
N ARG A 60 16.99 9.08 0.16
CA ARG A 60 17.50 9.42 -1.18
C ARG A 60 17.10 8.37 -2.20
N VAL A 61 16.72 8.80 -3.39
CA VAL A 61 16.33 7.92 -4.51
C VAL A 61 17.43 6.90 -4.84
N GLY A 62 18.71 7.29 -4.74
CA GLY A 62 19.84 6.40 -4.99
C GLY A 62 19.85 5.16 -4.06
N ASP A 63 19.58 5.35 -2.77
CA ASP A 63 19.57 4.27 -1.77
C ASP A 63 18.36 3.34 -1.97
N VAL A 64 17.21 3.93 -2.31
CA VAL A 64 16.00 3.17 -2.63
C VAL A 64 16.18 2.33 -3.89
N ARG A 65 16.84 2.88 -4.93
CA ARG A 65 17.10 2.18 -6.19
C ARG A 65 17.83 0.86 -5.96
N SER A 66 18.90 0.84 -5.17
CA SER A 66 19.65 -0.39 -4.89
C SER A 66 18.80 -1.49 -4.24
N ARG A 67 17.83 -1.11 -3.38
CA ARG A 67 16.88 -2.06 -2.79
C ARG A 67 15.83 -2.54 -3.80
N VAL A 68 15.40 -1.67 -4.72
CA VAL A 68 14.45 -2.04 -5.77
C VAL A 68 15.06 -2.97 -6.80
N GLU A 69 16.35 -2.85 -7.10
CA GLU A 69 17.05 -3.75 -8.02
C GLU A 69 17.12 -5.19 -7.50
N ALA A 70 17.13 -5.38 -6.17
CA ALA A 70 17.01 -6.69 -5.53
C ALA A 70 15.56 -7.21 -5.45
N SER A 71 14.58 -6.39 -5.82
CA SER A 71 13.14 -6.68 -5.73
C SER A 71 12.56 -7.08 -7.08
N PRO A 72 11.65 -8.06 -7.13
CA PRO A 72 11.06 -8.56 -8.37
C PRO A 72 10.05 -7.60 -9.02
N TYR A 73 9.76 -6.44 -8.39
CA TYR A 73 8.67 -5.55 -8.79
C TYR A 73 9.11 -4.33 -9.60
N GLY A 74 10.36 -3.89 -9.44
CA GLY A 74 10.89 -2.71 -10.13
C GLY A 74 10.29 -1.37 -9.68
N PHE A 75 9.67 -1.30 -8.51
CA PHE A 75 9.23 -0.07 -7.86
C PHE A 75 9.35 -0.18 -6.33
N ALA A 76 9.31 0.96 -5.64
CA ALA A 76 9.18 1.04 -4.19
C ALA A 76 7.91 1.78 -3.79
N LEU A 77 7.34 1.42 -2.64
CA LEU A 77 6.29 2.18 -1.98
C LEU A 77 6.92 3.16 -0.98
N VAL A 78 6.47 4.41 -1.03
CA VAL A 78 6.87 5.40 -0.03
C VAL A 78 5.87 5.33 1.11
N VAL A 79 6.36 5.05 2.31
CA VAL A 79 5.56 4.88 3.52
C VAL A 79 5.96 5.89 4.59
N ALA A 80 5.05 6.16 5.52
CA ALA A 80 5.33 6.93 6.73
C ALA A 80 4.89 6.17 7.98
N GLY A 81 5.51 6.49 9.12
CA GLY A 81 5.13 6.00 10.45
C GLY A 81 4.84 4.49 10.44
N ASP A 82 3.61 4.13 10.82
CA ASP A 82 3.07 2.76 10.88
C ASP A 82 2.79 2.15 9.49
N ASP A 83 3.78 2.21 8.58
CA ASP A 83 3.71 1.67 7.20
C ASP A 83 2.55 2.22 6.35
N ILE A 84 2.09 3.45 6.62
CA ILE A 84 1.01 4.08 5.87
C ILE A 84 1.52 4.44 4.47
N VAL A 85 0.87 3.93 3.43
CA VAL A 85 1.27 4.15 2.04
C VAL A 85 0.93 5.59 1.62
N LEU A 86 1.98 6.38 1.36
CA LEU A 86 1.86 7.76 0.90
C LEU A 86 2.06 7.89 -0.61
N GLY A 87 2.96 7.08 -1.18
CA GLY A 87 3.38 7.24 -2.56
C GLY A 87 4.00 6.01 -3.19
N ARG A 88 4.41 6.14 -4.45
CA ARG A 88 5.14 5.12 -5.19
C ARG A 88 6.26 5.74 -6.01
N LEU A 89 7.47 5.19 -5.87
CA LEU A 89 8.59 5.48 -6.74
C LEU A 89 8.60 4.46 -7.88
N ARG A 90 8.22 4.93 -9.08
CA ARG A 90 8.31 4.12 -10.31
C ARG A 90 9.76 4.06 -10.80
N ARG A 91 10.02 3.07 -11.65
CA ARG A 91 11.31 2.89 -12.35
C ARG A 91 11.88 4.19 -12.92
N ALA A 92 11.08 4.98 -13.62
CA ALA A 92 11.53 6.25 -14.21
C ALA A 92 12.03 7.27 -13.18
N ALA A 93 11.44 7.31 -11.98
CA ALA A 93 11.90 8.17 -10.89
C ALA A 93 13.20 7.62 -10.27
N LEU A 94 13.31 6.30 -10.13
CA LEU A 94 14.50 5.62 -9.59
C LEU A 94 15.74 5.74 -10.50
N GLU A 95 15.54 5.79 -11.82
CA GLU A 95 16.59 5.99 -12.81
C GLU A 95 17.02 7.47 -12.95
N GLY A 96 16.32 8.39 -12.27
CA GLY A 96 16.62 9.82 -12.27
C GLY A 96 17.76 10.23 -11.34
N ASP A 97 17.68 11.47 -10.85
CA ASP A 97 18.67 12.05 -9.93
C ASP A 97 18.73 11.27 -8.60
N PRO A 98 19.88 10.66 -8.25
CA PRO A 98 20.01 9.86 -7.03
C PRO A 98 19.95 10.69 -5.74
N ASP A 99 20.21 11.99 -5.81
CA ASP A 99 20.30 12.87 -4.63
C ASP A 99 18.95 13.47 -4.22
N VAL A 100 17.93 13.32 -5.06
CA VAL A 100 16.56 13.74 -4.76
C VAL A 100 15.94 12.85 -3.67
N ARG A 101 15.14 13.45 -2.79
CA ARG A 101 14.38 12.73 -1.77
C ARG A 101 13.18 12.00 -2.37
N ALA A 102 12.85 10.84 -1.80
CA ALA A 102 11.69 10.03 -2.20
C ALA A 102 10.39 10.85 -2.25
N GLU A 103 10.15 11.74 -1.29
CA GLU A 103 8.97 12.61 -1.25
C GLU A 103 8.81 13.47 -2.50
N ALA A 104 9.90 14.01 -3.03
CA ALA A 104 9.87 14.89 -4.20
C ALA A 104 9.76 14.11 -5.52
N ALA A 105 10.24 12.86 -5.56
CA ALA A 105 10.27 12.02 -6.75
C ALA A 105 9.06 11.07 -6.87
N MET A 106 8.31 10.83 -5.79
CA MET A 106 7.22 9.87 -5.78
C MET A 106 5.98 10.34 -6.54
N GLU A 107 5.24 9.38 -7.09
CA GLU A 107 3.82 9.59 -7.39
C GLU A 107 3.02 9.49 -6.08
N PRO A 108 2.30 10.55 -5.66
CA PRO A 108 1.50 10.50 -4.45
C PRO A 108 0.23 9.66 -4.65
N GLY A 109 -0.19 8.97 -3.60
CA GLY A 109 -1.48 8.29 -3.53
C GLY A 109 -1.70 7.19 -4.57
N PRO A 110 -0.85 6.15 -4.61
CA PRO A 110 -1.06 5.03 -5.53
C PRO A 110 -2.42 4.37 -5.27
N SER A 111 -3.00 3.78 -6.31
CA SER A 111 -4.21 2.98 -6.16
C SER A 111 -3.93 1.77 -5.26
N THR A 112 -4.72 1.61 -4.21
CA THR A 112 -4.69 0.45 -3.33
C THR A 112 -6.03 -0.31 -3.39
N VAL A 113 -6.01 -1.55 -2.93
CA VAL A 113 -7.20 -2.37 -2.65
C VAL A 113 -7.21 -2.73 -1.17
N ARG A 114 -8.39 -2.93 -0.60
CA ARG A 114 -8.52 -3.24 0.83
C ARG A 114 -8.18 -4.69 1.12
N PHE A 115 -7.62 -4.92 2.30
CA PHE A 115 -7.24 -6.22 2.84
C PHE A 115 -8.32 -7.30 2.68
N ASP A 116 -9.59 -6.95 2.94
CA ASP A 116 -10.75 -7.83 2.98
C ASP A 116 -11.39 -8.13 1.63
N LEU A 117 -10.85 -7.61 0.53
CA LEU A 117 -11.33 -7.97 -0.80
C LEU A 117 -11.13 -9.48 -1.05
N SER A 118 -12.07 -10.12 -1.74
CA SER A 118 -11.89 -11.52 -2.11
C SER A 118 -10.90 -11.67 -3.28
N PRO A 119 -10.22 -12.83 -3.41
CA PRO A 119 -9.34 -13.11 -4.55
C PRO A 119 -10.06 -12.99 -5.90
N ALA A 120 -11.30 -13.47 -6.01
CA ALA A 120 -12.10 -13.41 -7.23
C ALA A 120 -12.39 -11.97 -7.67
N GLU A 121 -12.81 -11.11 -6.73
CA GLU A 121 -13.04 -9.69 -7.01
C GLU A 121 -11.75 -8.97 -7.41
N LEU A 122 -10.61 -9.31 -6.79
CA LEU A 122 -9.34 -8.74 -7.17
C LEU A 122 -8.91 -9.18 -8.58
N ALA A 123 -9.08 -10.46 -8.92
CA ALA A 123 -8.76 -10.98 -10.25
C ALA A 123 -9.56 -10.25 -11.33
N GLU A 124 -10.87 -10.08 -11.14
CA GLU A 124 -11.72 -9.34 -12.08
C GLU A 124 -11.28 -7.87 -12.21
N ARG A 125 -10.92 -7.23 -11.10
CA ARG A 125 -10.46 -5.84 -11.10
C ARG A 125 -9.12 -5.67 -11.83
N LEU A 126 -8.20 -6.60 -11.65
CA LEU A 126 -6.90 -6.61 -12.33
C LEU A 126 -7.08 -6.82 -13.83
N ASP A 127 -7.89 -7.80 -14.23
CA ASP A 127 -8.16 -8.11 -15.64
C ASP A 127 -8.82 -6.91 -16.36
N ARG A 128 -9.81 -6.27 -15.71
CA ARG A 128 -10.51 -5.10 -16.28
C ARG A 128 -9.60 -3.88 -16.49
N ARG A 129 -8.54 -3.77 -15.70
CA ARG A 129 -7.61 -2.62 -15.71
C ARG A 129 -6.30 -2.94 -16.44
N ASP A 130 -6.14 -4.17 -16.96
CA ASP A 130 -4.88 -4.70 -17.49
C ASP A 130 -3.70 -4.51 -16.55
N LEU A 131 -3.91 -4.81 -15.26
CA LEU A 131 -2.91 -4.70 -14.21
C LEU A 131 -2.43 -6.08 -13.76
N ARG A 132 -1.13 -6.20 -13.49
CA ARG A 132 -0.52 -7.45 -12.99
C ARG A 132 -0.39 -7.50 -11.48
N THR A 133 -0.47 -6.36 -10.81
CA THR A 133 -0.26 -6.24 -9.36
C THR A 133 -1.24 -5.26 -8.73
N ALA A 134 -1.50 -5.46 -7.44
CA ALA A 134 -2.26 -4.54 -6.60
C ALA A 134 -1.58 -4.36 -5.24
N VAL A 135 -1.51 -3.11 -4.78
CA VAL A 135 -1.08 -2.78 -3.43
C VAL A 135 -2.24 -3.01 -2.49
N VAL A 136 -2.03 -3.83 -1.46
CA VAL A 136 -3.04 -4.16 -0.46
C VAL A 136 -2.79 -3.34 0.80
N THR A 137 -3.83 -2.65 1.27
CA THR A 137 -3.76 -1.89 2.52
C THR A 137 -4.92 -2.22 3.45
N THR A 138 -4.74 -1.97 4.74
CA THR A 138 -5.86 -1.86 5.70
C THR A 138 -6.72 -0.62 5.35
N PRO A 139 -7.91 -0.46 5.98
CA PRO A 139 -8.70 0.78 5.89
C PRO A 139 -7.90 2.04 6.19
N ASP A 140 -6.93 1.91 7.11
CA ASP A 140 -6.10 3.01 7.57
C ASP A 140 -5.00 3.40 6.56
N GLY A 141 -4.82 2.59 5.51
CA GLY A 141 -3.79 2.81 4.50
C GLY A 141 -2.44 2.20 4.88
N THR A 142 -2.35 1.50 6.01
CA THR A 142 -1.18 0.68 6.37
C THR A 142 -0.97 -0.42 5.33
N LEU A 143 0.26 -0.58 4.89
CA LEU A 143 0.66 -1.59 3.91
C LEU A 143 0.47 -2.99 4.49
N ALA A 144 -0.41 -3.78 3.87
CA ALA A 144 -0.52 -5.21 4.15
C ALA A 144 0.41 -6.04 3.25
N GLY A 145 0.68 -5.56 2.03
CA GLY A 145 1.59 -6.17 1.08
C GLY A 145 1.21 -5.91 -0.37
N LEU A 146 1.71 -6.76 -1.26
CA LEU A 146 1.42 -6.72 -2.69
C LEU A 146 0.79 -8.04 -3.15
N MET A 147 -0.28 -7.95 -3.93
CA MET A 147 -0.85 -9.09 -4.64
C MET A 147 -0.42 -9.07 -6.10
N ARG A 148 -0.13 -10.25 -6.64
CA ARG A 148 0.11 -10.46 -8.07
C ARG A 148 -1.04 -11.25 -8.67
N ARG A 149 -1.31 -11.01 -9.95
CA ARG A 149 -2.34 -11.73 -10.70
C ARG A 149 -2.10 -13.24 -10.76
N GLU A 150 -0.83 -13.65 -10.71
CA GLU A 150 -0.38 -15.05 -10.72
C GLU A 150 -0.60 -15.78 -9.39
N ASP A 151 -0.81 -15.05 -8.29
CA ASP A 151 -1.03 -15.60 -6.95
C ASP A 151 -2.53 -15.72 -6.59
N LEU A 152 -3.42 -15.34 -7.53
CA LEU A 152 -4.88 -15.31 -7.37
C LEU A 152 -5.56 -16.55 -7.93
#